data_AF-A0A0N9HZD9-F1
#
_entry.id   AF-A0A0N9HZD9-F1
#
_cell.length_a   1.000
_cell.length_b   1.000
_cell.length_c   1.000
_cell.angle_alpha   90.00
_cell.angle_beta   90.00
_cell.angle_gamma   90.00
#
_symmetry.space_group_name_H-M   'P 1'
#
loop_
_entity.id
_entity.type
_entity.pdbx_description
1 polymer ?
#
loop_
_entity_poly.entity_id
_entity_poly.type
_entity_poly.pdbx_seq_one_letter_code
_entity_poly.pdbx_strand_id
1 'polypeptide(L)'
;MKHRGILTVAALALVSFAGFTPAASADETTWVIESANGSEDVWTQDPSDTTSVLGSEYYGSNLQRWVYDFDHDTLRNIGTGRCATAVDRDKIKGRACDNDDPGQKWTRRGSGNSRQIVNTEFRTCAEYRGLNAPLRLRDCDAGDAKQQWYLNEP
;
A
#
# COMPACT_ATOMS: atom_id res chain seq x y z
N MET A 1 38.18 -43.83 -47.60
CA MET A 1 37.98 -42.36 -47.68
C MET A 1 36.63 -42.02 -47.06
N LYS A 2 36.64 -41.02 -46.16
CA LYS A 2 35.51 -40.46 -45.43
C LYS A 2 34.49 -39.82 -46.39
N HIS A 3 33.20 -39.86 -46.08
CA HIS A 3 32.45 -38.68 -45.61
C HIS A 3 30.99 -39.02 -45.29
N ARG A 4 30.60 -38.74 -44.03
CA ARG A 4 29.23 -38.67 -43.53
C ARG A 4 28.64 -37.30 -43.93
N GLY A 5 27.40 -37.27 -44.40
CA GLY A 5 26.61 -36.04 -44.53
C GLY A 5 25.40 -36.12 -43.61
N ILE A 6 25.40 -35.33 -42.54
CA ILE A 6 24.26 -35.11 -41.65
C ILE A 6 23.67 -33.74 -42.04
N LEU A 7 22.39 -33.71 -42.42
CA LEU A 7 21.65 -32.48 -42.66
C LEU A 7 20.90 -32.10 -41.38
N THR A 8 21.28 -30.96 -40.81
CA THR A 8 20.72 -30.36 -39.59
C THR A 8 19.52 -29.49 -39.96
N VAL A 9 18.35 -29.76 -39.38
CA VAL A 9 17.17 -28.88 -39.46
C VAL A 9 17.23 -27.89 -38.30
N ALA A 10 17.39 -26.61 -38.60
CA ALA A 10 17.32 -25.53 -37.61
C ALA A 10 15.86 -25.08 -37.45
N ALA A 11 15.26 -25.35 -36.28
CA ALA A 11 13.94 -24.84 -35.91
C ALA A 11 14.08 -23.44 -35.29
N LEU A 12 13.36 -22.47 -35.86
CA LEU A 12 13.18 -21.13 -35.31
C LEU A 12 12.32 -21.19 -34.03
N ALA A 13 12.89 -20.80 -32.90
CA ALA A 13 12.14 -20.56 -31.67
C ALA A 13 11.79 -19.06 -31.57
N LEU A 14 10.53 -18.72 -31.86
CA LEU A 14 9.93 -17.44 -31.50
C LEU A 14 9.75 -17.42 -29.97
N VAL A 15 10.57 -16.63 -29.27
CA VAL A 15 10.38 -16.37 -27.84
C VAL A 15 9.36 -15.24 -27.71
N SER A 16 8.11 -15.60 -27.46
CA SER A 16 7.07 -14.66 -27.04
C SER A 16 7.38 -14.19 -25.62
N PHE A 17 7.81 -12.94 -25.47
CA PHE A 17 7.83 -12.28 -24.16
C PHE A 17 6.38 -11.97 -23.77
N ALA A 18 5.72 -12.92 -23.11
CA ALA A 18 4.54 -12.61 -22.34
C ALA A 18 4.98 -11.69 -21.19
N GLY A 19 4.54 -10.43 -21.24
CA GLY A 19 4.75 -9.50 -20.14
C GLY A 19 4.10 -10.08 -18.89
N PHE A 20 4.91 -10.31 -17.85
CA PHE A 20 4.40 -10.66 -16.54
C PHE A 20 3.78 -9.40 -15.94
N THR A 21 2.47 -9.23 -16.11
CA THR A 21 1.69 -8.50 -15.10
C THR A 21 1.71 -9.36 -13.84
N PRO A 22 2.23 -8.89 -12.70
CA PRO A 22 2.09 -9.64 -11.46
C PRO A 22 0.60 -9.90 -11.23
N ALA A 23 0.25 -11.17 -11.04
CA ALA A 23 -1.10 -11.54 -10.65
C ALA A 23 -1.37 -10.87 -9.30
N ALA A 24 -2.51 -10.19 -9.16
CA ALA A 24 -3.02 -9.82 -7.85
C ALA A 24 -3.08 -11.10 -7.00
N SER A 25 -2.56 -11.03 -5.77
CA SER A 25 -2.70 -12.15 -4.84
C SER A 25 -4.20 -12.42 -4.63
N ALA A 26 -4.56 -13.69 -4.46
CA ALA A 26 -5.94 -14.10 -4.17
C ALA A 26 -6.43 -13.59 -2.80
N ASP A 27 -5.56 -12.97 -2.00
CA ASP A 27 -5.87 -12.35 -0.71
C ASP A 27 -5.47 -10.86 -0.75
N GLU A 28 -6.18 -10.09 -1.57
CA GLU A 28 -6.10 -8.62 -1.62
C GLU A 28 -7.49 -8.03 -1.40
N THR A 29 -7.56 -6.86 -0.77
CA THR A 29 -8.80 -6.07 -0.66
C THR A 29 -8.53 -4.60 -0.89
N THR A 30 -9.52 -3.88 -1.41
CA THR A 30 -9.42 -2.42 -1.57
C THR A 30 -10.21 -1.71 -0.50
N TRP A 31 -9.62 -0.68 0.12
CA TRP A 31 -10.31 0.19 1.06
C TRP A 31 -10.15 1.67 0.71
N VAL A 32 -11.15 2.44 1.10
CA VAL A 32 -11.01 3.84 1.52
C VAL A 32 -10.77 3.82 3.03
N ILE A 33 -9.66 4.43 3.46
CA ILE A 33 -9.26 4.47 4.86
C ILE A 33 -9.70 5.81 5.44
N GLU A 34 -10.79 5.81 6.18
CA GLU A 34 -11.49 7.01 6.67
C GLU A 34 -11.23 7.24 8.16
N SER A 35 -11.03 8.48 8.57
CA SER A 35 -10.83 8.88 9.96
C SER A 35 -12.09 8.65 10.79
N ALA A 36 -11.97 7.83 11.85
CA ALA A 36 -13.09 7.56 12.75
C ALA A 36 -13.26 8.62 13.86
N ASN A 37 -12.57 9.75 13.78
CA ASN A 37 -12.68 10.85 14.74
C ASN A 37 -13.85 11.82 14.47
N GLY A 38 -14.68 11.53 13.45
CA GLY A 38 -15.81 12.34 13.04
C GLY A 38 -15.52 13.39 11.96
N SER A 39 -14.29 13.45 11.42
CA SER A 39 -13.98 14.35 10.29
C SER A 39 -14.34 13.80 8.93
N GLU A 40 -14.56 12.48 8.80
CA GLU A 40 -14.85 11.78 7.53
C GLU A 40 -13.72 11.91 6.48
N ASP A 41 -12.55 12.44 6.88
CA ASP A 41 -11.39 12.59 6.00
C ASP A 41 -10.69 11.25 5.77
N VAL A 42 -10.13 11.07 4.60
CA VAL A 42 -9.54 9.81 4.14
C VAL A 42 -8.04 9.93 3.89
N TRP A 43 -7.35 8.79 3.91
CA TRP A 43 -5.96 8.70 3.48
C TRP A 43 -5.85 8.98 1.99
N THR A 44 -5.12 10.03 1.65
CA THR A 44 -4.87 10.44 0.26
C THR A 44 -3.38 10.44 -0.02
N GLN A 45 -2.98 9.67 -1.01
CA GLN A 45 -1.63 9.75 -1.55
C GLN A 45 -1.50 11.01 -2.41
N ASP A 46 -0.59 11.89 -2.04
CA ASP A 46 -0.18 12.96 -2.93
C ASP A 46 0.57 12.37 -4.14
N PRO A 47 0.28 12.80 -5.38
CA PRO A 47 0.84 12.22 -6.59
C PRO A 47 2.34 12.48 -6.78
N SER A 48 2.91 13.44 -6.04
CA SER A 48 4.35 13.64 -5.99
C SER A 48 5.03 12.62 -5.06
N ASP A 49 6.20 12.15 -5.45
CA ASP A 49 6.92 11.06 -4.77
C ASP A 49 7.67 11.48 -3.50
N THR A 50 7.66 12.76 -3.18
CA THR A 50 8.38 13.33 -2.03
C THR A 50 7.47 13.62 -0.83
N THR A 51 6.16 13.66 -1.06
CA THR A 51 5.15 14.13 -0.12
C THR A 51 4.59 12.99 0.74
N SER A 52 4.00 13.38 1.86
CA SER A 52 3.44 12.46 2.83
C SER A 52 2.03 12.06 2.40
N VAL A 53 1.54 10.91 2.89
CA VAL A 53 0.11 10.60 2.85
C VAL A 53 -0.61 11.64 3.71
N LEU A 54 -1.68 12.20 3.17
CA LEU A 54 -2.46 13.27 3.80
C LEU A 54 -3.79 12.73 4.33
N GLY A 55 -4.37 13.39 5.32
CA GLY A 55 -5.82 13.33 5.55
C GLY A 55 -6.49 14.37 4.65
N SER A 56 -7.45 13.99 3.81
CA SER A 56 -8.21 14.94 2.99
C SER A 56 -9.68 14.55 2.89
N GLU A 57 -10.53 15.48 2.46
CA GLU A 57 -11.91 15.16 2.09
C GLU A 57 -11.97 14.02 1.08
N TYR A 58 -13.02 13.21 1.13
CA TYR A 58 -13.28 12.18 0.12
C TYR A 58 -13.86 12.79 -1.16
N TYR A 59 -13.22 12.51 -2.30
CA TYR A 59 -13.66 12.95 -3.62
C TYR A 59 -13.59 11.83 -4.67
N GLY A 60 -13.52 10.56 -4.23
CA GLY A 60 -13.65 9.38 -5.09
C GLY A 60 -12.46 9.08 -6.00
N SER A 61 -11.30 9.72 -5.76
CA SER A 61 -10.11 9.50 -6.59
C SER A 61 -9.40 8.19 -6.28
N ASN A 62 -8.72 7.61 -7.27
CA ASN A 62 -7.82 6.47 -7.07
C ASN A 62 -6.64 6.78 -6.13
N LEU A 63 -6.34 8.07 -5.90
CA LEU A 63 -5.37 8.48 -4.88
C LEU A 63 -5.85 8.22 -3.45
N GLN A 64 -7.15 7.93 -3.26
CA GLN A 64 -7.80 7.70 -1.95
C GLN A 64 -8.15 6.23 -1.73
N ARG A 65 -7.74 5.35 -2.66
CA ARG A 65 -8.03 3.92 -2.62
C ARG A 65 -6.74 3.14 -2.43
N TRP A 66 -6.77 2.22 -1.48
CA TRP A 66 -5.62 1.48 -1.01
C TRP A 66 -5.91 -0.01 -1.07
N VAL A 67 -5.05 -0.75 -1.76
CA VAL A 67 -5.05 -2.21 -1.77
C VAL A 67 -4.25 -2.68 -0.57
N TYR A 68 -4.86 -3.45 0.31
CA TYR A 68 -4.15 -4.21 1.32
C TYR A 68 -3.87 -5.62 0.80
N ASP A 69 -2.60 -5.96 0.72
CA ASP A 69 -2.11 -7.30 0.39
C ASP A 69 -1.89 -8.07 1.70
N PHE A 70 -2.67 -9.13 1.91
CA PHE A 70 -2.63 -9.90 3.15
C PHE A 70 -1.44 -10.84 3.24
N ASP A 71 -0.85 -11.26 2.12
CA ASP A 71 0.35 -12.11 2.13
C ASP A 71 1.58 -11.32 2.56
N HIS A 72 1.63 -10.03 2.19
CA HIS A 72 2.78 -9.18 2.42
C HIS A 72 2.55 -8.10 3.49
N ASP A 73 1.35 -7.94 4.02
CA ASP A 73 0.98 -6.88 4.97
C ASP A 73 1.32 -5.47 4.46
N THR A 74 1.10 -5.20 3.17
CA THR A 74 1.39 -3.89 2.55
C THR A 74 0.12 -3.13 2.19
N LEU A 75 0.21 -1.80 2.19
CA LEU A 75 -0.85 -0.89 1.73
C LEU A 75 -0.39 -0.17 0.46
N ARG A 76 -0.87 -0.61 -0.71
CA ARG A 76 -0.53 -0.03 -2.01
C ARG A 76 -1.61 0.91 -2.50
N ASN A 77 -1.26 2.14 -2.80
CA ASN A 77 -2.17 3.12 -3.40
C ASN A 77 -2.48 2.76 -4.86
N ILE A 78 -3.75 2.80 -5.25
CA ILE A 78 -4.16 2.48 -6.63
C ILE A 78 -3.69 3.56 -7.61
N GLY A 79 -3.85 4.84 -7.26
CA GLY A 79 -3.57 5.95 -8.18
C GLY A 79 -2.09 6.11 -8.54
N THR A 80 -1.19 5.75 -7.62
CA THR A 80 0.27 5.90 -7.82
C THR A 80 1.03 4.59 -7.94
N GLY A 81 0.42 3.46 -7.56
CA GLY A 81 1.10 2.16 -7.48
C GLY A 81 2.15 2.06 -6.37
N ARG A 82 2.21 3.03 -5.46
CA ARG A 82 3.20 3.12 -4.38
C ARG A 82 2.68 2.54 -3.07
N CYS A 83 3.59 2.01 -2.25
CA CYS A 83 3.26 1.47 -0.94
C CYS A 83 3.42 2.55 0.15
N ALA A 84 2.47 2.60 1.08
CA ALA A 84 2.57 3.40 2.28
C ALA A 84 3.79 2.92 3.08
N THR A 85 4.73 3.82 3.35
CA THR A 85 5.99 3.52 4.02
C THR A 85 6.14 4.44 5.22
N ALA A 86 6.37 3.85 6.39
CA ALA A 86 6.78 4.56 7.57
C ALA A 86 8.21 5.09 7.39
N VAL A 87 8.43 6.36 7.73
CA VAL A 87 9.73 7.02 7.62
C VAL A 87 10.05 7.74 8.92
N ASP A 88 11.22 7.47 9.47
CA ASP A 88 11.78 8.10 10.68
C ASP A 88 10.82 8.07 11.88
N ARG A 89 9.99 7.02 12.01
CA ARG A 89 8.96 6.89 13.07
C ARG A 89 7.93 8.02 13.13
N ASP A 90 7.87 8.93 12.15
CA ASP A 90 7.04 10.13 12.21
C ASP A 90 6.13 10.30 11.00
N LYS A 91 6.56 9.88 9.81
CA LYS A 91 5.87 10.17 8.55
C LYS A 91 5.39 8.90 7.89
N ILE A 92 4.32 9.04 7.10
CA ILE A 92 3.88 8.03 6.13
C ILE A 92 4.08 8.63 4.74
N LYS A 93 4.84 7.95 3.87
CA LYS A 93 5.12 8.39 2.49
C LYS A 93 4.81 7.28 1.49
N GLY A 94 4.49 7.64 0.26
CA GLY A 94 4.43 6.68 -0.84
C GLY A 94 5.81 6.37 -1.40
N ARG A 95 6.27 5.12 -1.31
CA ARG A 95 7.52 4.65 -1.94
C ARG A 95 7.27 3.50 -2.91
N ALA A 96 8.29 3.14 -3.69
CA ALA A 96 8.24 1.90 -4.47
C ALA A 96 7.98 0.73 -3.53
N CYS A 97 7.08 -0.16 -3.93
CA CYS A 97 6.72 -1.32 -3.13
C CYS A 97 7.90 -2.28 -3.03
N ASP A 98 8.23 -2.66 -1.80
CA ASP A 98 9.27 -3.62 -1.47
C ASP A 98 8.75 -4.51 -0.34
N ASN A 99 8.57 -5.80 -0.63
CA ASN A 99 8.03 -6.75 0.32
C ASN A 99 9.04 -7.10 1.43
N ASP A 100 10.30 -6.72 1.31
CA ASP A 100 11.30 -6.89 2.36
C ASP A 100 11.48 -5.64 3.22
N ASP A 101 10.88 -4.50 2.84
CA ASP A 101 10.97 -3.24 3.58
C ASP A 101 10.06 -3.29 4.83
N PRO A 102 10.61 -3.33 6.06
CA PRO A 102 9.81 -3.38 7.28
C PRO A 102 8.98 -2.11 7.49
N GLY A 103 9.38 -0.99 6.91
CA GLY A 103 8.63 0.28 6.95
C GLY A 103 7.34 0.22 6.15
N GLN A 104 7.18 -0.76 5.26
CA GLN A 104 6.00 -0.95 4.42
C GLN A 104 5.02 -1.98 4.99
N LYS A 105 5.32 -2.52 6.18
CA LYS A 105 4.52 -3.54 6.84
C LYS A 105 3.53 -2.91 7.81
N TRP A 106 2.26 -3.22 7.61
CA TRP A 106 1.14 -2.64 8.35
C TRP A 106 0.22 -3.73 8.86
N THR A 107 -0.23 -3.58 10.11
CA THR A 107 -1.25 -4.45 10.69
C THR A 107 -2.45 -3.63 11.13
N ARG A 108 -3.59 -4.28 11.25
CA ARG A 108 -4.84 -3.67 11.72
C ARG A 108 -5.15 -4.22 13.11
N ARG A 109 -5.34 -3.35 14.09
CA ARG A 109 -5.65 -3.75 15.48
C ARG A 109 -6.93 -3.09 15.96
N GLY A 110 -7.67 -3.76 16.83
CA GLY A 110 -8.93 -3.26 17.39
C GLY A 110 -10.10 -4.20 17.13
N SER A 111 -11.28 -3.81 17.62
CA SER A 111 -12.54 -4.57 17.51
C SER A 111 -13.68 -3.63 17.13
N GLY A 112 -14.82 -4.17 16.69
CA GLY A 112 -15.96 -3.37 16.22
C GLY A 112 -15.75 -2.86 14.78
N ASN A 113 -16.12 -1.61 14.51
CA ASN A 113 -16.12 -1.06 13.15
C ASN A 113 -14.86 -0.24 12.81
N SER A 114 -14.07 0.20 13.79
CA SER A 114 -12.84 0.95 13.56
C SER A 114 -11.58 0.15 13.93
N ARG A 115 -10.45 0.51 13.33
CA ARG A 115 -9.14 -0.13 13.52
C ARG A 115 -8.06 0.92 13.69
N GLN A 116 -7.07 0.63 14.52
CA GLN A 116 -5.76 1.26 14.42
C GLN A 116 -5.00 0.63 13.25
N ILE A 117 -4.33 1.47 12.44
CA ILE A 117 -3.40 1.02 11.42
C ILE A 117 -1.99 1.20 11.96
N VAL A 118 -1.29 0.09 12.14
CA VAL A 118 -0.05 0.00 12.92
C VAL A 118 1.10 -0.38 12.01
N ASN A 119 2.12 0.46 11.92
CA ASN A 119 3.37 0.05 11.29
C ASN A 119 4.12 -0.93 12.21
N THR A 120 4.56 -2.06 11.66
CA THR A 120 5.17 -3.12 12.48
C THR A 120 6.62 -2.84 12.86
N GLU A 121 7.37 -2.12 12.03
CA GLU A 121 8.78 -1.75 12.30
C GLU A 121 8.89 -0.87 13.55
N PHE A 122 8.19 0.26 13.54
CA PHE A 122 8.30 1.26 14.61
C PHE A 122 7.30 1.05 15.75
N ARG A 123 6.34 0.11 15.57
CA ARG A 123 5.23 -0.13 16.50
C ARG A 123 4.43 1.13 16.81
N THR A 124 4.23 1.96 15.78
CA THR A 124 3.49 3.22 15.84
C THR A 124 2.21 3.14 15.03
N CYS A 125 1.23 3.92 15.44
CA CYS A 125 -0.07 4.03 14.80
C CYS A 125 -0.13 5.26 13.92
N ALA A 126 -0.79 5.11 12.78
CA ALA A 126 -1.14 6.23 11.92
C ALA A 126 -2.17 7.13 12.61
N GLU A 127 -1.90 8.42 12.63
CA GLU A 127 -2.67 9.45 13.32
C GLU A 127 -3.10 10.56 12.35
N TYR A 128 -4.38 10.88 12.38
CA TYR A 128 -4.97 12.03 11.70
C TYR A 128 -4.54 13.34 12.36
N ARG A 129 -4.10 14.31 11.55
CA ARG A 129 -3.58 15.61 12.02
C ARG A 129 -4.36 16.83 11.58
N GLY A 130 -5.44 16.65 10.81
CA GLY A 130 -6.23 17.74 10.24
C GLY A 130 -6.38 17.61 8.72
N LEU A 131 -7.33 18.37 8.19
CA LEU A 131 -7.59 18.45 6.76
C LEU A 131 -6.36 18.97 6.00
N ASN A 132 -5.98 18.24 4.94
CA ASN A 132 -4.80 18.45 4.11
C ASN A 132 -3.46 18.42 4.87
N ALA A 133 -3.45 17.90 6.10
CA ALA A 133 -2.25 17.72 6.88
C ALA A 133 -1.64 16.33 6.63
N PRO A 134 -0.31 16.19 6.62
CA PRO A 134 0.35 14.90 6.66
C PRO A 134 -0.13 14.04 7.81
N LEU A 135 -0.48 12.79 7.51
CA LEU A 135 -0.62 11.76 8.54
C LEU A 135 0.70 11.58 9.26
N ARG A 136 0.62 11.29 10.56
CA ARG A 136 1.79 11.08 11.40
C ARG A 136 1.78 9.71 12.03
N LEU A 137 2.95 9.28 12.45
CA LEU A 137 3.13 8.11 13.28
C LEU A 137 3.31 8.55 14.74
N ARG A 138 2.54 7.93 15.62
CA ARG A 138 2.58 8.15 17.07
C ARG A 138 2.51 6.84 17.82
N ASP A 139 2.83 6.89 19.10
CA ASP A 139 2.65 5.74 19.97
C ASP A 139 1.16 5.36 19.96
N CYS A 140 0.91 4.06 19.84
CA CYS A 140 -0.45 3.56 19.72
C CYS A 140 -1.22 3.75 21.02
N ASP A 141 -2.32 4.50 20.95
CA ASP A 141 -3.29 4.68 22.02
C ASP A 141 -4.68 4.28 21.51
N ALA A 142 -5.22 3.18 22.02
CA ALA A 142 -6.53 2.68 21.61
C ALA A 142 -7.68 3.64 21.99
N GLY A 143 -7.46 4.56 22.94
CA GLY A 143 -8.42 5.59 23.32
C GLY A 143 -8.35 6.85 22.45
N ASP A 144 -7.30 7.03 21.63
CA ASP A 144 -7.17 8.20 20.77
C ASP A 144 -7.97 8.01 19.48
N ALA A 145 -9.09 8.74 19.38
CA ALA A 145 -9.95 8.72 18.20
C ALA A 145 -9.23 9.13 16.90
N LYS A 146 -8.14 9.91 16.97
CA LYS A 146 -7.34 10.30 15.79
C LYS A 146 -6.50 9.15 15.24
N GLN A 147 -6.36 8.06 15.98
CA GLN A 147 -5.65 6.86 15.56
C GLN A 147 -6.60 5.75 15.13
N GLN A 148 -7.90 6.01 15.12
CA GLN A 148 -8.94 5.06 14.71
C GLN A 148 -9.38 5.34 13.28
N TRP A 149 -9.52 4.28 12.50
CA TRP A 149 -9.85 4.36 11.08
C TRP A 149 -10.96 3.37 10.73
N TYR A 150 -11.92 3.80 9.93
CA TYR A 150 -12.85 2.93 9.23
C TYR A 150 -12.20 2.41 7.94
N LEU A 151 -12.42 1.13 7.64
CA LEU A 151 -11.92 0.48 6.43
C LEU A 151 -13.13 0.17 5.53
N ASN A 152 -13.43 1.10 4.63
CA ASN A 152 -14.65 1.05 3.82
C ASN A 152 -14.35 0.47 2.44
N GLU A 153 -15.18 -0.47 1.97
CA GLU A 153 -15.12 -0.94 0.59
C GLU A 153 -15.61 0.19 -0.35
N PRO A 154 -14.88 0.50 -1.45
CA PRO A 154 -15.18 1.62 -2.34
C PRO A 154 -16.34 1.39 -3.32
#